data_AF-A0A0N1MI06-F1
#
_entry.id   AF-A0A0N1MI06-F1
#
_cell.length_a   1.000
_cell.length_b   1.000
_cell.length_c   1.000
_cell.angle_alpha   90.00
_cell.angle_beta   90.00
_cell.angle_gamma   90.00
#
_symmetry.space_group_name_H-M   'P 1'
#
loop_
_entity.id
_entity.type
_entity.pdbx_description
1 polymer ?
#
loop_
_entity_poly.entity_id
_entity_poly.type
_entity_poly.pdbx_seq_one_letter_code
_entity_poly.pdbx_strand_id
1 'polypeptide(L)'
;MKNIKVLVVAFVLSLFFVACSGDKKKGIDYNQFKTKVTLSPEQVKSFDEITAKYQKLQEQNFQAAKGQGGTMDRVGLSIKNEELRNQQSLDMAKVLDAEQLQKFNAFVDENSRKRPRYDNALLERIKTEAGLSEEEFTMVNAANDAFEKAFNDAHDVYHGNNDLAKEYWEKFDAQRKLAIQKALSPEHYAKFENIVKEVQFKGRK
;
A
#
# COMPACT_ATOMS: atom_id res chain seq x y z
N MET A 1 -15.59 58.42 -43.13
CA MET A 1 -15.88 57.03 -42.70
C MET A 1 -14.59 56.46 -42.09
N LYS A 2 -14.26 56.87 -40.86
CA LYS A 2 -14.42 56.11 -39.61
C LYS A 2 -13.87 54.66 -39.67
N ASN A 3 -12.60 54.56 -39.27
CA ASN A 3 -12.03 53.57 -38.36
C ASN A 3 -12.36 52.08 -38.58
N ILE A 4 -11.46 51.36 -39.24
CA ILE A 4 -11.24 49.92 -39.00
C ILE A 4 -9.77 49.75 -38.63
N LYS A 5 -9.44 50.21 -37.42
CA LYS A 5 -8.23 49.82 -36.70
C LYS A 5 -8.61 48.63 -35.83
N VAL A 6 -7.80 47.57 -35.92
CA VAL A 6 -7.48 46.66 -34.82
C VAL A 6 -8.68 45.99 -34.15
N LEU A 7 -9.02 44.77 -34.60
CA LEU A 7 -9.75 43.78 -33.79
C LEU A 7 -9.45 42.36 -34.31
N VAL A 8 -8.17 42.08 -34.49
CA VAL A 8 -7.62 40.72 -34.41
C VAL A 8 -6.78 40.74 -33.14
N VAL A 9 -6.97 39.75 -32.27
CA VAL A 9 -6.40 39.59 -30.90
C VAL A 9 -7.47 39.82 -29.83
N ALA A 10 -8.23 38.76 -29.53
CA ALA A 10 -8.68 38.38 -28.18
C ALA A 10 -9.74 37.25 -28.25
N PHE A 11 -9.44 36.10 -28.85
CA PHE A 11 -10.30 34.91 -28.67
C PHE A 11 -9.59 33.55 -28.82
N VAL A 12 -8.27 33.47 -28.60
CA VAL A 12 -7.51 32.21 -28.71
C VAL A 12 -6.63 31.92 -27.48
N LEU A 13 -6.83 32.63 -26.37
CA LEU A 13 -5.99 32.50 -25.17
C LEU A 13 -6.74 32.06 -23.91
N SER A 14 -7.90 31.42 -24.06
CA SER A 14 -8.65 30.81 -22.94
C SER A 14 -8.81 29.29 -23.04
N LEU A 15 -8.22 28.63 -24.03
CA LEU A 15 -8.36 27.17 -24.24
C LEU A 15 -7.13 26.33 -23.86
N PHE A 16 -6.08 26.93 -23.29
CA PHE A 16 -4.86 26.20 -22.89
C PHE A 16 -4.68 25.98 -21.38
N PHE A 17 -5.74 26.17 -20.58
CA PHE A 17 -5.73 25.81 -19.14
C PHE A 17 -6.52 24.54 -18.79
N VAL A 18 -6.88 23.70 -19.77
CA VAL A 18 -7.02 22.26 -19.48
C VAL A 18 -5.63 21.65 -19.58
N ALA A 19 -4.76 22.11 -18.68
CA ALA A 19 -3.58 21.35 -18.34
C ALA A 19 -4.07 19.97 -17.90
N CYS A 20 -3.47 18.93 -18.48
CA CYS A 20 -3.64 17.55 -18.12
C CYS A 20 -3.43 17.31 -16.60
N SER A 21 -4.41 17.62 -15.77
CA SER A 21 -4.70 16.82 -14.59
C SER A 21 -5.50 15.63 -15.09
N GLY A 22 -4.83 14.72 -15.80
CA GLY A 22 -5.39 13.38 -15.95
C GLY A 22 -5.64 12.89 -14.53
N ASP A 23 -6.91 12.78 -14.14
CA ASP A 23 -7.34 12.17 -12.90
C ASP A 23 -6.80 10.74 -12.91
N LYS A 24 -5.55 10.57 -12.47
CA LYS A 24 -5.00 9.27 -12.14
C LYS A 24 -5.83 8.82 -10.97
N LYS A 25 -6.83 7.96 -11.23
CA LYS A 25 -7.63 7.28 -10.21
C LYS A 25 -6.68 6.86 -9.09
N LYS A 26 -6.78 7.53 -7.94
CA LYS A 26 -6.02 7.17 -6.75
C LYS A 26 -6.74 6.00 -6.10
N GLY A 27 -6.04 4.88 -5.95
CA GLY A 27 -6.56 3.71 -5.23
C GLY A 27 -7.05 2.58 -6.15
N ILE A 28 -7.70 1.60 -5.52
CA ILE A 28 -8.13 0.35 -6.16
C ILE A 28 -9.35 0.61 -7.06
N ASP A 29 -9.32 0.12 -8.30
CA ASP A 29 -10.45 0.19 -9.23
C ASP A 29 -11.39 -1.00 -9.08
N TYR A 30 -12.31 -0.91 -8.11
CA TYR A 30 -13.24 -2.00 -7.79
C TYR A 30 -14.20 -2.38 -8.92
N ASN A 31 -14.33 -1.56 -9.97
CA ASN A 31 -15.06 -1.98 -11.17
C ASN A 31 -14.38 -3.19 -11.86
N GLN A 32 -13.06 -3.32 -11.77
CA GLN A 32 -12.34 -4.50 -12.28
C GLN A 32 -12.62 -5.77 -11.47
N PHE A 33 -13.03 -5.65 -10.21
CA PHE A 33 -13.45 -6.80 -9.44
C PHE A 33 -14.78 -7.36 -9.96
N LYS A 34 -15.74 -6.47 -10.24
CA LYS A 34 -17.07 -6.82 -10.74
C LYS A 34 -17.05 -7.45 -12.15
N THR A 35 -15.96 -7.31 -12.91
CA THR A 35 -15.78 -8.03 -14.18
C THR A 35 -15.27 -9.47 -14.00
N LYS A 36 -14.69 -9.78 -12.84
CA LYS A 36 -14.11 -11.10 -12.50
C LYS A 36 -15.02 -11.95 -11.62
N VAL A 37 -15.98 -11.32 -10.95
CA VAL A 37 -16.87 -11.97 -9.98
C VAL A 37 -18.30 -11.49 -10.21
N THR A 38 -19.22 -12.44 -10.38
CA THR A 38 -20.65 -12.14 -10.46
C THR A 38 -21.20 -11.85 -9.07
N LEU A 39 -21.83 -10.69 -8.92
CA LEU A 39 -22.54 -10.26 -7.70
C LEU A 39 -24.04 -10.22 -7.99
N SER A 40 -24.87 -10.57 -7.02
CA SER A 40 -26.32 -10.34 -7.09
C SER A 40 -26.64 -8.83 -7.09
N PRO A 41 -27.80 -8.39 -7.61
CA PRO A 41 -28.19 -6.98 -7.59
C PRO A 41 -28.12 -6.34 -6.20
N GLU A 42 -28.51 -7.08 -5.16
CA GLU A 42 -28.46 -6.65 -3.77
C GLU A 42 -27.01 -6.47 -3.29
N GLN A 43 -26.13 -7.42 -3.63
CA GLN A 43 -24.70 -7.33 -3.31
C GLN A 43 -24.02 -6.15 -4.01
N VAL A 44 -24.37 -5.86 -5.27
CA VAL A 44 -23.78 -4.75 -6.04
C VAL A 44 -23.94 -3.43 -5.30
N LYS A 45 -25.14 -3.16 -4.77
CA LYS A 45 -25.42 -1.92 -4.04
C LYS A 45 -24.55 -1.80 -2.78
N SER A 46 -24.55 -2.80 -1.92
CA SER A 46 -23.74 -2.77 -0.69
C SER A 46 -22.24 -2.79 -0.97
N PHE A 47 -21.80 -3.49 -2.01
CA PHE A 47 -20.41 -3.50 -2.46
C PHE A 47 -19.93 -2.09 -2.86
N ASP A 48 -20.73 -1.38 -3.67
CA ASP A 48 -20.40 -0.03 -4.12
C ASP A 48 -20.40 0.96 -2.93
N GLU A 49 -21.35 0.86 -2.02
CA GLU A 49 -21.40 1.68 -0.79
C GLU A 49 -20.18 1.46 0.11
N ILE A 50 -19.81 0.20 0.36
CA ILE A 50 -18.65 -0.17 1.18
C ILE A 50 -17.36 0.33 0.52
N THR A 51 -17.14 0.03 -0.76
CA THR A 51 -15.91 0.43 -1.45
C THR A 51 -15.75 1.94 -1.53
N ALA A 52 -16.84 2.68 -1.79
CA ALA A 52 -16.83 4.15 -1.77
C ALA A 52 -16.50 4.72 -0.37
N LYS A 53 -17.09 4.15 0.69
CA LYS A 53 -16.80 4.53 2.09
C LYS A 53 -15.30 4.43 2.38
N TYR A 54 -14.68 3.29 2.08
CA TYR A 54 -13.26 3.07 2.40
C TYR A 54 -12.32 3.86 1.49
N GLN A 55 -12.66 4.08 0.22
CA GLN A 55 -11.90 4.99 -0.65
C GLN A 55 -11.92 6.42 -0.09
N LYS A 56 -13.07 6.90 0.39
CA LYS A 56 -13.18 8.22 1.03
C LYS A 56 -12.35 8.32 2.30
N LEU A 57 -12.36 7.29 3.16
CA LEU A 57 -11.54 7.25 4.37
C LEU A 57 -10.03 7.26 4.04
N GLN A 58 -9.60 6.54 3.01
CA GLN A 58 -8.21 6.56 2.54
C GLN A 58 -7.80 7.95 2.04
N GLU A 59 -8.64 8.63 1.27
CA GLU A 59 -8.37 10.00 0.82
C GLU A 59 -8.32 10.98 2.00
N GLN A 60 -9.22 10.85 2.98
CA GLN A 60 -9.18 11.64 4.21
C GLN A 60 -7.87 11.45 4.99
N ASN A 61 -7.41 10.20 5.13
CA ASN A 61 -6.11 9.91 5.74
C ASN A 61 -4.94 10.54 4.97
N PHE A 62 -4.98 10.49 3.64
CA PHE A 62 -3.97 11.13 2.79
C PHE A 62 -3.94 12.65 2.97
N GLN A 63 -5.11 13.30 2.96
CA GLN A 63 -5.20 14.75 3.16
C GLN A 63 -4.78 15.17 4.57
N ALA A 64 -5.16 14.39 5.60
CA ALA A 64 -4.72 14.63 6.97
C ALA A 64 -3.19 14.52 7.09
N ALA A 65 -2.56 13.52 6.47
CA ALA A 65 -1.11 13.36 6.47
C ALA A 65 -0.39 14.50 5.71
N LYS A 66 -1.01 15.05 4.67
CA LYS A 66 -0.48 16.21 3.93
C LYS A 66 -0.59 17.52 4.73
N GLY A 67 -1.66 17.67 5.52
CA GLY A 67 -1.97 18.89 6.26
C GLY A 67 -1.12 19.16 7.50
N GLN A 68 -0.27 18.22 7.93
CA GLN A 68 0.52 18.33 9.17
C GLN A 68 1.79 19.21 9.07
N GLY A 69 2.15 19.67 7.87
CA GLY A 69 3.40 20.42 7.64
C GLY A 69 4.65 19.53 7.74
N GLY A 70 5.69 19.84 6.96
CA GLY A 70 6.91 19.01 6.88
C GLY A 70 6.78 17.77 5.98
N THR A 71 7.74 16.85 6.09
CA THR A 71 7.74 15.60 5.32
C THR A 71 6.63 14.68 5.83
N MET A 72 5.74 14.26 4.92
CA MET A 72 4.64 13.34 5.23
C MET A 72 5.15 12.06 5.89
N ASP A 73 4.58 11.67 7.03
CA ASP A 73 4.80 10.36 7.62
C ASP A 73 4.15 9.26 6.77
N ARG A 74 4.93 8.74 5.83
CA ARG A 74 4.51 7.70 4.88
C ARG A 74 4.25 6.37 5.56
N VAL A 75 4.96 6.07 6.66
CA VAL A 75 4.79 4.83 7.42
C VAL A 75 3.48 4.89 8.19
N GLY A 76 3.25 5.96 8.95
CA GLY A 76 1.99 6.18 9.67
C GLY A 76 0.78 6.20 8.73
N LEU A 77 0.89 6.82 7.56
CA LEU A 77 -0.17 6.76 6.54
C LEU A 77 -0.41 5.32 6.03
N SER A 78 0.65 4.55 5.81
CA SER A 78 0.54 3.18 5.30
C SER A 78 -0.11 2.24 6.33
N ILE A 79 0.23 2.39 7.62
CA ILE A 79 -0.39 1.66 8.74
C ILE A 79 -1.90 1.91 8.77
N LYS A 80 -2.33 3.19 8.78
CA LYS A 80 -3.76 3.54 8.77
C LYS A 80 -4.50 2.95 7.57
N ASN A 81 -3.85 2.93 6.41
CA ASN A 81 -4.45 2.36 5.21
C ASN A 81 -4.54 0.83 5.25
N GLU A 82 -3.64 0.14 5.95
CA GLU A 82 -3.76 -1.31 6.22
C GLU A 82 -4.91 -1.63 7.15
N GLU A 83 -5.05 -0.87 8.24
CA GLU A 83 -6.19 -1.00 9.16
C GLU A 83 -7.53 -0.80 8.45
N LEU A 84 -7.63 0.22 7.59
CA LEU A 84 -8.81 0.44 6.76
C LEU A 84 -9.10 -0.73 5.83
N ARG A 85 -8.08 -1.39 5.26
CA ARG A 85 -8.30 -2.58 4.40
C ARG A 85 -8.81 -3.77 5.20
N ASN A 86 -8.29 -3.99 6.40
CA ASN A 86 -8.78 -5.04 7.30
C ASN A 86 -10.25 -4.79 7.65
N GLN A 87 -10.59 -3.55 8.03
CA GLN A 87 -11.95 -3.17 8.38
C GLN A 87 -12.90 -3.24 7.17
N GLN A 88 -12.41 -2.92 5.97
CA GLN A 88 -13.14 -3.12 4.72
C GLN A 88 -13.44 -4.60 4.46
N SER A 89 -12.47 -5.50 4.64
CA SER A 89 -12.69 -6.94 4.50
C SER A 89 -13.77 -7.43 5.47
N LEU A 90 -13.78 -6.95 6.71
CA LEU A 90 -14.80 -7.34 7.71
C LEU A 90 -16.19 -6.84 7.34
N ASP A 91 -16.32 -5.62 6.81
CA ASP A 91 -17.61 -5.12 6.32
C ASP A 91 -18.05 -5.88 5.06
N MET A 92 -17.10 -6.21 4.17
CA MET A 92 -17.39 -6.94 2.94
C MET A 92 -17.82 -8.38 3.20
N ALA A 93 -17.33 -9.01 4.27
CA ALA A 93 -17.74 -10.36 4.70
C ALA A 93 -19.22 -10.46 5.09
N LYS A 94 -19.90 -9.33 5.31
CA LYS A 94 -21.35 -9.29 5.59
C LYS A 94 -22.19 -9.32 4.31
N VAL A 95 -21.56 -9.13 3.15
CA VAL A 95 -22.22 -8.96 1.84
C VAL A 95 -21.82 -10.08 0.89
N LEU A 96 -20.54 -10.44 0.88
CA LEU A 96 -20.00 -11.48 0.01
C LEU A 96 -20.05 -12.84 0.68
N ASP A 97 -20.30 -13.88 -0.11
CA ASP A 97 -20.05 -15.25 0.35
C ASP A 97 -18.54 -15.52 0.52
N ALA A 98 -18.20 -16.70 1.05
CA ALA A 98 -16.82 -17.04 1.34
C ALA A 98 -15.90 -17.04 0.11
N GLU A 99 -16.39 -17.51 -1.04
CA GLU A 99 -15.60 -17.58 -2.27
C GLU A 99 -15.39 -16.16 -2.86
N GLN A 100 -16.46 -15.37 -2.91
CA GLN A 100 -16.43 -13.98 -3.34
C GLN A 100 -15.51 -13.14 -2.44
N LEU A 101 -15.56 -13.33 -1.11
CA LEU A 101 -14.72 -12.63 -0.15
C LEU A 101 -13.25 -12.99 -0.33
N GLN A 102 -12.93 -14.27 -0.55
CA GLN A 102 -11.56 -14.70 -0.84
C GLN A 102 -11.01 -14.01 -2.10
N LYS A 103 -11.81 -13.98 -3.18
CA LYS A 103 -11.44 -13.27 -4.42
C LYS A 103 -11.30 -11.77 -4.20
N PHE A 104 -12.17 -11.17 -3.39
CA PHE A 104 -12.11 -9.75 -3.06
C PHE A 104 -10.82 -9.41 -2.31
N ASN A 105 -10.47 -10.19 -1.29
CA ASN A 105 -9.25 -9.96 -0.51
C ASN A 105 -7.99 -10.14 -1.35
N ALA A 106 -7.95 -11.15 -2.23
CA ALA A 106 -6.86 -11.31 -3.19
C ALA A 106 -6.77 -10.12 -4.15
N PHE A 107 -7.90 -9.67 -4.70
CA PHE A 107 -7.95 -8.50 -5.59
C PHE A 107 -7.46 -7.22 -4.89
N VAL A 108 -7.90 -6.97 -3.65
CA VAL A 108 -7.45 -5.82 -2.86
C VAL A 108 -5.96 -5.92 -2.57
N ASP A 109 -5.46 -7.08 -2.17
CA ASP A 109 -4.05 -7.30 -1.90
C ASP A 109 -3.18 -7.02 -3.14
N GLU A 110 -3.57 -7.54 -4.31
CA GLU A 110 -2.88 -7.34 -5.59
C GLU A 110 -2.85 -5.87 -6.06
N ASN A 111 -3.92 -5.12 -5.78
CA ASN A 111 -4.11 -3.76 -6.29
C ASN A 111 -3.82 -2.67 -5.24
N SER A 112 -3.45 -3.06 -4.02
CA SER A 112 -3.09 -2.14 -2.96
C SER A 112 -1.59 -1.80 -2.97
N ARG A 113 -1.26 -0.62 -2.46
CA ARG A 113 0.13 -0.30 -2.13
C ARG A 113 0.54 -1.10 -0.90
N LYS A 114 1.52 -1.98 -1.08
CA LYS A 114 2.07 -2.79 0.01
C LYS A 114 3.19 -2.05 0.72
N ARG A 115 3.26 -2.24 2.03
CA ARG A 115 4.45 -1.90 2.80
C ARG A 115 5.57 -2.87 2.44
N PRO A 116 6.84 -2.45 2.47
CA PRO A 116 7.98 -3.27 2.08
C PRO A 116 8.33 -4.36 3.13
N ARG A 117 7.82 -4.21 4.36
CA ARG A 117 8.07 -5.11 5.50
C ARG A 117 7.40 -6.47 5.36
N TYR A 118 7.75 -7.42 6.24
CA TYR A 118 6.92 -8.62 6.44
C TYR A 118 5.52 -8.21 6.91
N ASP A 119 4.48 -8.72 6.27
CA ASP A 119 3.09 -8.45 6.63
C ASP A 119 2.70 -9.19 7.93
N ASN A 120 1.53 -8.84 8.48
CA ASN A 120 1.07 -9.40 9.76
C ASN A 120 0.88 -10.91 9.69
N ALA A 121 0.39 -11.46 8.56
CA ALA A 121 0.21 -12.90 8.42
C ALA A 121 1.55 -13.64 8.45
N LEU A 122 2.57 -13.11 7.78
CA LEU A 122 3.91 -13.65 7.81
C LEU A 122 4.56 -13.48 9.20
N LEU A 123 4.34 -12.35 9.88
CA LEU A 123 4.85 -12.14 11.25
C LEU A 123 4.23 -13.12 12.25
N GLU A 124 2.92 -13.37 12.19
CA GLU A 124 2.27 -14.38 13.04
C GLU A 124 2.78 -15.78 12.73
N ARG A 125 3.03 -16.09 11.44
CA ARG A 125 3.64 -17.36 11.04
C ARG A 125 5.06 -17.50 11.58
N ILE A 126 5.87 -16.45 11.49
CA ILE A 126 7.23 -16.41 12.07
C ILE A 126 7.15 -16.66 13.58
N LYS A 127 6.28 -15.94 14.29
CA LYS A 127 6.10 -16.09 15.74
C LYS A 127 5.76 -17.54 16.11
N THR A 128 4.76 -18.09 15.44
CA THR A 128 4.19 -19.40 15.78
C THR A 128 5.10 -20.55 15.34
N GLU A 129 5.52 -20.58 14.08
CA GLU A 129 6.28 -21.71 13.51
C GLU A 129 7.76 -21.70 13.93
N ALA A 130 8.36 -20.52 14.17
CA ALA A 130 9.71 -20.47 14.74
C ALA A 130 9.72 -20.67 16.26
N GLY A 131 8.54 -20.67 16.92
CA GLY A 131 8.41 -20.88 18.36
C GLY A 131 8.97 -19.72 19.19
N LEU A 132 8.81 -18.49 18.70
CA LEU A 132 9.41 -17.32 19.35
C LEU A 132 8.70 -16.97 20.65
N SER A 133 9.48 -16.64 21.67
CA SER A 133 8.98 -15.93 22.85
C SER A 133 8.46 -14.54 22.48
N GLU A 134 7.69 -13.89 23.37
CA GLU A 134 7.23 -12.52 23.15
C GLU A 134 8.39 -11.51 23.03
N GLU A 135 9.47 -11.72 23.79
CA GLU A 135 10.67 -10.88 23.72
C GLU A 135 11.38 -11.03 22.37
N GLU A 136 11.59 -12.26 21.91
CA GLU A 136 12.17 -12.54 20.59
C GLU A 136 11.30 -11.98 19.46
N PHE A 137 9.98 -12.16 19.55
CA PHE A 137 9.05 -11.63 18.57
C PHE A 137 9.04 -10.10 18.55
N THR A 138 9.17 -9.45 19.70
CA THR A 138 9.30 -7.99 19.80
C THR A 138 10.54 -7.50 19.05
N MET A 139 11.67 -8.21 19.18
CA MET A 139 12.90 -7.89 18.44
C MET A 139 12.76 -8.11 16.94
N VAL A 140 12.10 -9.19 16.51
CA VAL A 140 11.78 -9.43 15.10
C VAL A 140 10.91 -8.33 14.52
N ASN A 141 9.86 -7.94 15.23
CA ASN A 141 8.95 -6.89 14.79
C ASN A 141 9.66 -5.53 14.72
N ALA A 142 10.50 -5.20 15.70
CA ALA A 142 11.29 -3.98 15.71
C ALA A 142 12.30 -3.91 14.55
N ALA A 143 12.99 -5.02 14.24
CA ALA A 143 13.88 -5.09 13.08
C ALA A 143 13.11 -4.91 11.75
N ASN A 144 11.89 -5.45 11.67
CA ASN A 144 11.01 -5.32 10.52
C ASN A 144 10.49 -3.87 10.33
N ASP A 145 10.21 -3.17 11.43
CA ASP A 145 9.83 -1.75 11.41
C ASP A 145 11.01 -0.85 11.02
N ALA A 146 12.19 -1.12 11.57
CA ALA A 146 13.41 -0.39 11.23
C ALA A 146 13.76 -0.53 9.73
N PHE A 147 13.60 -1.73 9.19
CA PHE A 147 13.73 -2.00 7.75
C PHE A 147 12.78 -1.13 6.92
N GLU A 148 11.49 -1.10 7.26
CA GLU A 148 10.53 -0.30 6.52
C GLU A 148 10.87 1.18 6.57
N LYS A 149 11.25 1.67 7.75
CA LYS A 149 11.63 3.07 7.92
C LYS A 149 12.82 3.41 7.04
N ALA A 150 13.89 2.63 7.10
CA ALA A 150 15.09 2.84 6.29
C ALA A 150 14.79 2.81 4.79
N PHE A 151 13.97 1.86 4.35
CA PHE A 151 13.56 1.75 2.94
C PHE A 151 12.69 2.92 2.47
N ASN A 152 11.80 3.43 3.33
CA ASN A 152 10.98 4.61 3.01
C ASN A 152 11.80 5.90 3.04
N ASP A 153 12.73 6.06 3.99
CA ASP A 153 13.62 7.22 4.07
C ASP A 153 14.52 7.32 2.82
N ALA A 154 14.88 6.19 2.22
CA ALA A 154 15.61 6.14 0.96
C ALA A 154 14.74 6.38 -0.30
N HIS A 155 13.42 6.60 -0.16
CA HIS A 155 12.49 6.76 -1.31
C HIS A 155 12.89 7.87 -2.26
N ASP A 156 13.38 8.99 -1.73
CA ASP A 156 13.81 10.13 -2.55
C ASP A 156 15.07 9.83 -3.37
N VAL A 157 15.88 8.84 -2.96
CA VAL A 157 17.07 8.42 -3.71
C VAL A 157 16.70 7.54 -4.90
N TYR A 158 15.84 6.54 -4.71
CA TYR A 158 15.46 5.66 -5.81
C TYR A 158 14.32 6.21 -6.67
N HIS A 159 13.45 7.06 -6.15
CA HIS A 159 12.40 7.82 -6.85
C HIS A 159 11.70 7.12 -8.05
N GLY A 160 11.33 5.85 -7.90
CA GLY A 160 10.65 5.07 -8.96
C GLY A 160 11.56 4.26 -9.88
N ASN A 161 12.88 4.35 -9.73
CA ASN A 161 13.84 3.42 -10.29
C ASN A 161 13.76 2.08 -9.52
N ASN A 162 13.23 1.04 -10.18
CA ASN A 162 13.05 -0.28 -9.57
C ASN A 162 14.37 -1.01 -9.29
N ASP A 163 15.40 -0.81 -10.11
CA ASP A 163 16.70 -1.46 -9.90
C ASP A 163 17.39 -0.89 -8.66
N LEU A 164 17.40 0.45 -8.56
CA LEU A 164 17.94 1.12 -7.37
C LEU A 164 17.08 0.83 -6.13
N ALA A 165 15.76 0.75 -6.27
CA ALA A 165 14.90 0.33 -5.17
C ALA A 165 15.22 -1.10 -4.72
N LYS A 166 15.49 -2.02 -5.65
CA LYS A 166 15.88 -3.40 -5.33
C LYS A 166 17.19 -3.43 -4.55
N GLU A 167 18.21 -2.68 -4.98
CA GLU A 167 19.50 -2.60 -4.26
C GLU A 167 19.33 -2.13 -2.81
N TYR A 168 18.55 -1.06 -2.60
CA TYR A 168 18.26 -0.56 -1.26
C TYR A 168 17.44 -1.55 -0.43
N TRP A 169 16.47 -2.23 -1.05
CA TRP A 169 15.68 -3.26 -0.38
C TRP A 169 16.57 -4.40 0.10
N GLU A 170 17.44 -4.94 -0.77
CA GLU A 170 18.36 -6.03 -0.44
C GLU A 170 19.36 -5.63 0.64
N LYS A 171 19.90 -4.42 0.56
CA LYS A 171 20.80 -3.86 1.58
C LYS A 171 20.13 -3.81 2.95
N PHE A 172 18.94 -3.24 3.04
CA PHE A 172 18.24 -3.12 4.32
C PHE A 172 17.70 -4.46 4.81
N ASP A 173 17.32 -5.37 3.91
CA ASP A 173 16.87 -6.72 4.29
C ASP A 173 18.02 -7.53 4.90
N ALA A 174 19.23 -7.43 4.33
CA ALA A 174 20.41 -8.02 4.93
C ALA A 174 20.65 -7.49 6.35
N GLN A 175 20.49 -6.18 6.58
CA GLN A 175 20.60 -5.58 7.90
C GLN A 175 19.50 -6.06 8.86
N ARG A 176 18.26 -6.17 8.39
CA ARG A 176 17.12 -6.74 9.14
C ARG A 176 17.42 -8.16 9.59
N LYS A 177 17.84 -9.03 8.66
CA LYS A 177 18.16 -10.43 8.94
C LYS A 177 19.32 -10.56 9.93
N LEU A 178 20.37 -9.74 9.80
CA LEU A 178 21.48 -9.69 10.75
C LEU A 178 21.03 -9.25 12.16
N ALA A 179 20.14 -8.25 12.26
CA ALA A 179 19.60 -7.83 13.55
C ALA A 179 18.78 -8.94 14.20
N ILE A 180 17.96 -9.64 13.43
CA ILE A 180 17.17 -10.78 13.89
C ILE A 180 18.07 -11.95 14.32
N GLN A 181 19.11 -12.27 13.54
CA GLN A 181 20.08 -13.31 13.88
C GLN A 181 20.76 -13.07 15.24
N LYS A 182 21.03 -11.81 15.59
CA LYS A 182 21.63 -11.45 16.88
C LYS A 182 20.64 -11.55 18.05
N ALA A 183 19.34 -11.47 17.78
CA ALA A 183 18.29 -11.48 18.79
C ALA A 183 17.75 -12.89 19.07
N LEU A 184 17.84 -13.80 18.10
CA LEU A 184 17.29 -15.15 18.19
C LEU A 184 18.37 -16.17 18.55
N SER A 185 17.96 -17.28 19.18
CA SER A 185 18.81 -18.47 19.26
C SER A 185 19.12 -19.02 17.85
N PRO A 186 20.22 -19.77 17.67
CA PRO A 186 20.53 -20.38 16.37
C PRO A 186 19.40 -21.26 15.82
N GLU A 187 18.68 -21.98 16.68
CA GLU A 187 17.55 -22.83 16.28
C GLU A 187 16.37 -21.99 15.79
N HIS A 188 15.98 -20.96 16.55
CA HIS A 188 14.89 -20.07 16.18
C HIS A 188 15.22 -19.28 14.90
N TYR A 189 16.48 -18.85 14.76
CA TYR A 189 16.94 -18.16 13.55
C TYR A 189 16.86 -19.05 12.30
N ALA A 190 17.27 -20.31 12.40
CA ALA A 190 17.17 -21.25 11.26
C ALA A 190 15.72 -21.45 10.80
N LYS A 191 14.76 -21.56 11.75
CA LYS A 191 13.33 -21.63 11.43
C LYS A 191 12.84 -20.33 10.78
N PHE A 192 13.19 -19.18 11.36
CA PHE A 192 12.89 -17.87 10.80
C PHE A 192 13.38 -17.74 9.35
N GLU A 193 14.64 -18.08 9.09
CA GLU A 193 15.26 -17.97 7.77
C GLU A 193 14.52 -18.83 6.74
N ASN A 194 14.16 -20.08 7.11
CA ASN A 194 13.39 -20.95 6.25
C ASN A 194 11.97 -20.42 5.95
N ILE A 195 11.33 -19.74 6.90
CA ILE A 195 9.99 -19.14 6.73
C ILE A 195 10.03 -17.96 5.76
N VAL A 196 11.12 -17.18 5.75
CA VAL A 196 11.23 -15.93 4.98
C VAL A 196 12.04 -16.05 3.68
N LYS A 197 12.60 -17.23 3.36
CA LYS A 197 13.50 -17.43 2.21
C LYS A 197 12.91 -17.03 0.85
N GLU A 198 11.60 -17.13 0.68
CA GLU A 198 10.89 -16.78 -0.56
C GLU A 198 10.50 -15.28 -0.62
N VAL A 199 10.76 -14.53 0.45
CA VAL A 199 10.47 -13.10 0.49
C VAL A 199 11.53 -12.37 -0.30
N GLN A 200 11.09 -11.74 -1.38
CA GLN A 200 11.92 -10.98 -2.30
C GLN A 200 11.31 -9.60 -2.56
N PHE A 201 12.14 -8.67 -3.04
CA PHE A 201 11.69 -7.38 -3.51
C PHE A 201 10.60 -7.54 -4.58
N LYS A 202 9.47 -6.86 -4.39
CA LYS A 202 8.41 -6.75 -5.38
C LYS A 202 8.46 -5.34 -5.98
N GLY A 203 9.02 -5.25 -7.18
CA GLY A 203 9.11 -3.99 -7.93
C GLY A 203 7.74 -3.36 -8.17
N ARG A 204 7.72 -2.04 -8.36
CA ARG A 204 6.49 -1.33 -8.72
C ARG A 204 6.21 -1.54 -10.21
N LYS A 205 4.99 -1.94 -10.54
CA LYS A 205 4.49 -1.94 -11.93
C LYS A 205 4.07 -0.54 -12.34
#